data_AF-A0A7T8GWM3-F1
#
_entry.id   AF-A0A7T8GWM3-F1
#
_cell.length_a   1.000
_cell.length_b   1.000
_cell.length_c   1.000
_cell.angle_alpha   90.00
_cell.angle_beta   90.00
_cell.angle_gamma   90.00
#
_symmetry.space_group_name_H-M   'P 1'
#
loop_
_entity.id
_entity.type
_entity.pdbx_description
1 polymer ?
#
loop_
_entity_poly.entity_id
_entity_poly.type
_entity_poly.pdbx_seq_one_letter_code
_entity_poly.pdbx_strand_id
1 'polypeptide(L)' 'MKPEFLALNPQHNIPVLKHDDFVMNESRAIATYLALEFDKSKKLYPTACNKAQARVSQRMYFDTGVFYKV' A
#
# COMPACT_ATOMS: atom_id res chain seq x y z
N MET A 1 -4.85 -19.87 10.75
CA MET A 1 -3.85 -19.26 9.83
C MET A 1 -2.50 -19.91 10.10
N LYS A 2 -1.63 -20.13 9.11
CA LYS A 2 -0.37 -20.87 9.32
C LYS A 2 0.66 -20.01 10.08
N PRO A 3 1.46 -20.59 11.01
CA PRO A 3 2.46 -19.85 11.79
C PRO A 3 3.45 -19.05 10.93
N GLU A 4 3.86 -19.61 9.79
CA GLU A 4 4.75 -18.95 8.82
C GLU A 4 4.20 -17.63 8.27
N PHE A 5 2.88 -17.50 8.09
CA PHE A 5 2.26 -16.26 7.63
C PHE A 5 2.13 -15.23 8.75
N LEU A 6 1.81 -15.69 9.97
CA LEU A 6 1.75 -14.82 11.15
C LEU A 6 3.11 -14.22 11.51
N ALA A 7 4.19 -14.94 11.25
CA ALA A 7 5.55 -14.42 11.40
C ALA A 7 5.86 -13.27 10.43
N LEU A 8 5.24 -13.25 9.24
CA LEU A 8 5.37 -12.16 8.27
C LEU A 8 4.42 -10.99 8.57
N ASN A 9 3.19 -11.29 8.98
CA ASN A 9 2.17 -10.31 9.29
C ASN A 9 1.38 -10.70 10.55
N PRO A 10 1.73 -10.11 11.70
CA PRO A 10 0.99 -10.33 12.95
C PRO A 10 -0.48 -9.91 12.88
N GLN A 11 -0.83 -8.95 12.01
CA GLN A 11 -2.21 -8.50 11.82
C GLN A 11 -3.07 -9.48 11.01
N HIS A 12 -2.50 -10.62 10.59
CA HIS A 12 -3.22 -11.75 10.02
C HIS A 12 -4.20 -11.35 8.89
N ASN A 13 -3.81 -10.36 8.09
CA ASN A 13 -4.60 -9.86 6.97
C ASN A 13 -3.83 -10.00 5.66
N ILE A 14 -4.58 -10.05 4.56
CA ILE A 14 -4.02 -9.96 3.22
C ILE A 14 -4.39 -8.59 2.63
N PRO A 15 -3.56 -8.03 1.74
CA PRO A 15 -2.30 -8.57 1.23
C PRO A 15 -1.08 -8.30 2.12
N VAL A 16 -0.01 -9.09 1.89
CA VAL A 16 1.34 -8.91 2.44
C VAL A 16 2.32 -8.89 1.26
N LEU A 17 3.25 -7.94 1.26
CA LEU A 17 4.36 -7.84 0.32
C LEU A 17 5.66 -8.22 1.05
N LYS A 18 6.46 -9.07 0.42
CA LYS A 18 7.87 -9.27 0.75
C LYS A 18 8.71 -8.91 -0.47
N HIS A 19 9.58 -7.91 -0.34
CA HIS A 19 10.57 -7.53 -1.35
C HIS A 19 11.94 -7.61 -0.68
N ASP A 20 12.69 -8.68 -1.00
CA ASP A 20 13.91 -9.08 -0.29
C ASP A 20 13.70 -9.20 1.22
N ASP A 21 14.44 -8.43 2.02
CA ASP A 21 14.34 -8.42 3.49
C ASP A 21 13.26 -7.46 4.01
N PHE A 22 12.61 -6.69 3.13
CA PHE A 22 11.54 -5.78 3.49
C PHE A 22 10.17 -6.46 3.42
N VAL A 23 9.42 -6.43 4.53
CA VAL A 23 8.06 -6.98 4.64
C VAL A 23 7.10 -5.88 5.09
N MET A 24 5.96 -5.79 4.41
CA MET A 24 4.87 -4.89 4.79
C MET A 24 3.51 -5.49 4.43
N ASN A 25 2.47 -5.05 5.13
CA ASN A 25 1.07 -5.34 4.82
C ASN A 25 0.29 -4.02 4.63
N GLU A 26 -1.01 -4.12 4.34
CA GLU A 26 -1.91 -3.04 3.89
C GLU A 26 -1.86 -2.74 2.38
N SER A 27 -2.94 -3.03 1.67
CA SER A 27 -3.02 -2.96 0.20
C SER A 27 -2.70 -1.58 -0.38
N ARG A 28 -3.18 -0.51 0.24
CA ARG A 28 -2.95 0.88 -0.25
C ARG A 28 -1.51 1.32 -0.02
N ALA A 29 -0.91 0.90 1.10
CA ALA A 29 0.49 1.16 1.40
C ALA A 29 1.40 0.40 0.41
N ILE A 30 1.11 -0.89 0.18
CA ILE A 30 1.80 -1.72 -0.83
C ILE A 30 1.69 -1.11 -2.22
N ALA A 31 0.50 -0.69 -2.65
CA ALA A 31 0.32 -0.06 -3.96
C ALA A 31 1.14 1.24 -4.11
N THR A 32 1.21 2.05 -3.05
CA THR A 32 2.03 3.27 -3.04
C THR A 32 3.51 2.93 -3.14
N TYR A 33 3.99 1.92 -2.39
CA TYR A 33 5.37 1.45 -2.47
C TYR A 33 5.72 0.99 -3.88
N LEU A 34 4.89 0.14 -4.48
CA LEU A 34 5.13 -0.37 -5.83
C LEU A 34 5.17 0.75 -6.87
N ALA A 35 4.31 1.75 -6.74
CA ALA A 35 4.32 2.92 -7.61
C ALA A 35 5.60 3.76 -7.44
N LEU A 36 6.04 4.00 -6.21
CA LEU A 36 7.25 4.79 -5.95
C LEU A 36 8.52 4.07 -6.41
N GLU A 37 8.61 2.77 -6.18
CA GLU A 37 9.80 1.96 -6.47
C GLU A 37 9.92 1.59 -7.95
N PHE A 38 8.80 1.21 -8.59
CA PHE A 38 8.84 0.57 -9.91
C PHE A 38 8.22 1.39 -11.04
N ASP A 39 7.38 2.40 -10.77
CA ASP A 39 6.80 3.23 -11.83
C ASP A 39 7.78 4.30 -12.33
N LYS A 40 8.61 3.92 -13.31
CA LYS A 40 9.53 4.84 -13.99
C LYS A 40 8.82 6.05 -14.64
N SER A 41 7.54 5.91 -14.97
CA SER A 41 6.77 7.00 -15.60
C SER A 41 6.26 8.04 -14.61
N LYS A 42 6.28 7.74 -13.30
CA LYS A 42 5.77 8.59 -12.20
C LYS A 42 4.31 9.02 -12.38
N LYS A 43 3.51 8.22 -13.07
CA LYS A 43 2.09 8.50 -13.37
C LYS A 43 1.16 7.92 -12.31
N LEU A 44 1.55 6.81 -11.66
CA LEU A 44 0.69 6.12 -10.70
C LEU A 44 0.61 6.85 -9.35
N TYR A 45 1.72 7.40 -8.89
CA TYR A 45 1.77 8.20 -7.67
C TYR A 45 2.56 9.51 -7.92
N PRO A 46 1.87 10.62 -8.24
CA PRO A 46 2.51 11.82 -8.78
C PRO A 46 3.20 12.65 -7.69
N THR A 47 4.47 12.36 -7.41
CA THR A 47 5.27 13.05 -6.36
C THR A 47 5.72 14.47 -6.75
N ALA A 48 5.74 14.81 -8.05
CA ALA A 48 6.15 16.13 -8.51
C ALA A 48 5.08 17.23 -8.34
N CYS A 49 3.85 16.86 -7.99
CA CYS A 49 2.74 17.79 -7.82
C CYS A 49 1.98 17.52 -6.51
N ASN A 50 2.25 18.34 -5.49
CA ASN A 50 1.67 18.18 -4.16
C ASN A 50 0.14 18.10 -4.16
N LYS A 51 -0.54 18.88 -5.02
CA LYS A 51 -2.01 18.84 -5.13
C LYS A 51 -2.52 17.50 -5.66
N ALA A 52 -1.83 16.92 -6.65
CA ALA A 52 -2.20 15.62 -7.21
C ALA A 52 -1.91 14.49 -6.21
N GLN A 53 -0.74 14.51 -5.57
CA GLN A 53 -0.39 13.56 -4.52
C GLN A 53 -1.39 13.59 -3.35
N ALA A 54 -1.78 14.79 -2.89
CA ALA A 54 -2.78 14.96 -1.85
C ALA A 54 -4.13 14.38 -2.25
N ARG A 55 -4.53 14.53 -3.54
CA ARG A 55 -5.76 13.95 -4.06
C ARG A 55 -5.72 12.41 -4.05
N VAL A 56 -4.61 11.80 -4.47
CA VAL A 56 -4.44 10.34 -4.41
C VAL A 56 -4.53 9.85 -2.96
N SER A 57 -3.78 10.49 -2.06
CA SER A 57 -3.77 10.13 -0.63
C SER A 57 -5.15 10.26 0.00
N GLN A 58 -5.89 11.35 -0.29
CA GLN A 58 -7.28 11.52 0.14
C GLN A 58 -8.16 10.33 -0.27
N ARG A 59 -8.03 9.85 -1.51
CA ARG A 59 -8.81 8.70 -2.00
C ARG A 59 -8.40 7.40 -1.32
N MET A 60 -7.11 7.17 -1.07
CA MET A 60 -6.63 5.98 -0.33
C MET A 60 -7.15 5.93 1.11
N TYR A 61 -7.17 7.07 1.81
CA TYR A 61 -7.72 7.14 3.17
C TYR A 61 -9.24 7.01 3.20
N PHE A 62 -9.96 7.63 2.25
CA PHE A 62 -11.39 7.42 2.10
C PHE A 62 -11.72 5.95 1.83
N ASP A 63 -10.93 5.31 0.97
CA ASP A 63 -11.09 3.91 0.63
C ASP A 63 -10.89 3.00 1.85
N THR A 64 -9.85 3.26 2.64
CA THR A 64 -9.54 2.50 3.86
C THR A 64 -10.56 2.72 4.99
N GLY A 65 -11.00 3.96 5.20
CA GLY A 65 -11.81 4.32 6.38
C GLY A 65 -13.32 4.37 6.15
N VAL A 66 -13.79 4.42 4.90
CA VAL A 66 -15.21 4.67 4.59
C VAL A 66 -15.75 3.71 3.54
N PHE A 67 -15.03 3.53 2.42
CA PHE A 67 -15.53 2.74 1.30
C PHE A 67 -15.41 1.24 1.55
N TYR A 68 -14.23 0.78 1.95
CA TYR A 68 -14.00 -0.61 2.27
C TYR A 68 -14.72 -0.96 3.57
N LYS A 69 -15.69 -1.85 3.45
CA LYS A 69 -16.41 -2.43 4.58
C LYS A 69 -16.02 -3.89 4.66
N VAL A 70 -15.49 -4.29 5.81
CA VAL A 70 -15.13 -5.67 6.14
C VAL A 70 -16.41 -6.50 6.29
#